data_AF-X1UE03-F1
#
_entry.id   AF-X1UE03-F1
#
_cell.length_a   1.000
_cell.length_b   1.000
_cell.length_c   1.000
_cell.angle_alpha   90.00
_cell.angle_beta   90.00
_cell.angle_gamma   90.00
#
_symmetry.space_group_name_H-M   'P 1'
#
loop_
_entity.id
_entity.type
_entity.pdbx_description
1 polymer ?
#
loop_
_entity_poly.entity_id
_entity_poly.type
_entity_poly.pdbx_seq_one_letter_code
_entity_poly.pdbx_strand_id
1 'polypeptide(L)'
;GYGSIKDNNSKEFKQLLAGRKVKCSCSSELWMGGPIFPVFNNKIIGIGESIGLVDPLSGVGIIPAMDSAKALVDYWYDLKGYEEYIKHTYSYFSRGAVALRSNNPVVKAFNLILACRESSELVGFTVGILGLINLIGLAYRS
;
A
#
# COMPACT_ATOMS: atom_id res chain seq x y z
N GLY A 1 -13.51 25.03 6.73
CA GLY A 1 -14.62 24.35 7.44
C GLY A 1 -14.74 22.96 6.87
N TYR A 2 -14.38 21.94 7.65
CA TYR A 2 -14.48 20.54 7.25
C TYR A 2 -15.96 20.14 7.23
N GLY A 3 -16.56 20.12 6.03
CA GLY A 3 -17.91 19.62 5.83
C GLY A 3 -17.93 18.10 5.91
N SER A 4 -18.80 17.55 6.76
CA SER A 4 -19.10 16.12 6.84
C SER A 4 -19.43 15.56 5.46
N ILE A 5 -18.58 14.66 4.96
CA ILE A 5 -18.87 13.85 3.77
C ILE A 5 -19.91 12.82 4.22
N LYS A 6 -21.18 13.12 3.90
CA LYS A 6 -22.33 12.25 4.17
C LYS A 6 -22.18 10.92 3.43
N ASP A 7 -22.62 9.86 4.10
CA ASP A 7 -22.55 8.41 3.81
C ASP A 7 -23.03 7.89 2.43
N ASN A 8 -23.32 8.75 1.45
CA ASN A 8 -23.82 8.34 0.14
C ASN A 8 -22.72 7.77 -0.78
N ASN A 9 -21.46 8.20 -0.61
CA ASN A 9 -20.34 7.69 -1.43
C ASN A 9 -19.98 6.23 -1.12
N SER A 10 -20.38 5.71 0.05
CA SER A 10 -20.02 4.34 0.46
C SER A 10 -20.69 3.26 -0.38
N LYS A 11 -21.90 3.51 -0.92
CA LYS A 11 -22.63 2.56 -1.77
C LYS A 11 -22.15 2.61 -3.22
N GLU A 12 -21.87 3.78 -3.76
CA GLU A 12 -21.26 3.93 -5.09
C GLU A 12 -19.85 3.36 -5.14
N PHE A 13 -19.05 3.59 -4.09
CA PHE A 13 -17.70 3.03 -3.98
C PHE A 13 -17.71 1.50 -3.84
N LYS A 14 -18.68 0.95 -3.09
CA LYS A 14 -18.91 -0.51 -3.01
C LYS A 14 -19.36 -1.09 -4.35
N GLN A 15 -20.19 -0.39 -5.13
CA GLN A 15 -20.56 -0.80 -6.49
C GLN A 15 -19.40 -0.70 -7.49
N LEU A 16 -18.47 0.24 -7.31
CA LEU A 16 -17.23 0.35 -8.10
C LEU A 16 -16.25 -0.80 -7.83
N LEU A 17 -16.18 -1.26 -6.58
CA LEU A 17 -15.32 -2.37 -6.15
C LEU A 17 -15.94 -3.76 -6.34
N ALA A 18 -17.24 -3.84 -6.62
CA ALA A 18 -17.95 -5.08 -6.94
C ALA A 18 -17.55 -5.60 -8.33
N GLY A 19 -16.41 -6.29 -8.40
CA GLY A 19 -16.05 -7.17 -9.52
C GLY A 19 -15.51 -6.48 -10.77
N ARG A 20 -15.22 -5.17 -10.75
CA ARG A 20 -14.51 -4.50 -11.85
C ARG A 20 -13.04 -4.35 -11.53
N LYS A 21 -12.17 -4.78 -12.45
CA LYS A 21 -10.74 -4.44 -12.46
C LYS A 21 -10.64 -2.91 -12.29
N VAL A 22 -10.06 -2.44 -11.20
CA VAL A 22 -9.83 -1.01 -10.98
C VAL A 22 -8.82 -0.57 -12.05
N LYS A 23 -9.32 0.14 -13.06
CA LYS A 23 -8.51 0.72 -14.13
C LYS A 23 -8.28 2.18 -13.79
N CYS A 24 -7.05 2.65 -13.97
CA CYS A 24 -6.74 4.08 -14.01
C CYS A 24 -7.69 4.79 -15.00
N SER A 25 -7.89 6.11 -14.87
CA SER A 25 -8.56 6.90 -15.92
C SER A 25 -7.89 6.75 -17.29
N CYS A 26 -6.60 6.41 -17.28
CA CYS A 26 -5.78 6.06 -18.43
C CYS A 26 -5.94 4.60 -18.92
N SER A 27 -6.85 3.83 -18.32
CA SER A 27 -7.07 2.39 -18.53
C SER A 27 -5.90 1.46 -18.20
N SER A 28 -4.80 1.98 -17.69
CA SER A 28 -3.64 1.20 -17.25
C SER A 28 -3.95 0.36 -16.01
N GLU A 29 -3.33 -0.83 -15.94
CA GLU A 29 -3.29 -1.64 -14.74
C GLU A 29 -2.26 -1.05 -13.76
N LEU A 30 -2.65 -0.88 -12.49
CA LEU A 30 -1.75 -0.40 -11.44
C LEU A 30 -0.98 -1.58 -10.85
N TRP A 31 0.33 -1.42 -10.71
CA TRP A 31 1.14 -2.40 -10.02
C TRP A 31 0.83 -2.38 -8.52
N MET A 32 0.21 -3.46 -8.05
CA MET A 32 -0.09 -3.70 -6.63
C MET A 32 0.55 -5.03 -6.22
N GLY A 33 1.86 -5.17 -6.45
CA GLY A 33 2.62 -6.38 -6.15
C GLY A 33 3.69 -6.22 -5.07
N GLY A 34 3.96 -4.98 -4.63
CA GLY A 34 5.07 -4.64 -3.76
C GLY A 34 6.37 -4.30 -4.51
N PRO A 35 7.49 -4.13 -3.79
CA PRO A 35 8.73 -3.68 -4.39
C PRO A 35 9.25 -4.63 -5.48
N ILE A 36 9.82 -4.07 -6.54
CA ILE A 36 10.43 -4.79 -7.66
C ILE A 36 11.95 -4.72 -7.52
N PHE A 37 12.59 -5.89 -7.51
CA PHE A 37 14.03 -6.04 -7.38
C PHE A 37 14.69 -6.53 -8.67
N PRO A 38 15.95 -6.16 -8.94
CA PRO A 38 16.79 -5.27 -8.14
C PRO A 38 16.36 -3.80 -8.24
N VAL A 39 16.55 -3.00 -7.18
CA VAL A 39 16.17 -1.57 -7.18
C VAL A 39 17.24 -0.67 -7.82
N PHE A 40 18.40 -1.23 -8.15
CA PHE A 40 19.46 -0.55 -8.88
C PHE A 40 20.12 -1.49 -9.88
N ASN A 41 20.62 -0.93 -10.98
CA ASN A 41 21.42 -1.63 -11.96
C ASN A 41 22.46 -0.67 -12.56
N ASN A 42 23.74 -0.94 -12.29
CA ASN A 42 24.86 -0.08 -12.67
C ASN A 42 24.69 1.36 -12.18
N LYS A 43 24.37 2.29 -13.09
CA LYS A 43 24.19 3.73 -12.81
C LYS A 43 22.71 4.14 -12.72
N ILE A 44 21.80 3.19 -12.82
CA ILE A 44 20.35 3.42 -12.78
C ILE A 44 19.86 2.98 -11.41
N ILE A 45 19.19 3.88 -10.70
CA ILE A 45 18.64 3.63 -9.36
C ILE A 45 17.18 4.04 -9.40
N GLY A 46 16.30 3.14 -8.97
CA GLY A 46 14.87 3.40 -8.90
C GLY A 46 14.43 3.85 -7.50
N ILE A 47 13.40 4.69 -7.47
CA ILE A 47 12.75 5.22 -6.27
C ILE A 47 11.24 5.26 -6.49
N GLY A 48 10.45 5.25 -5.41
CA GLY A 48 9.00 5.38 -5.49
C GLY A 48 8.32 4.38 -6.43
N GLU A 49 7.39 4.87 -7.26
CA GLU A 49 6.58 4.02 -8.13
C GLU A 49 7.39 3.25 -9.17
N SER A 50 8.59 3.74 -9.56
CA SER A 50 9.42 3.07 -10.57
C SER A 50 9.95 1.71 -10.10
N ILE A 51 9.97 1.47 -8.79
CA ILE A 51 10.35 0.20 -8.16
C ILE A 51 9.17 -0.43 -7.42
N GLY A 52 7.94 -0.06 -7.76
CA GLY A 52 6.73 -0.68 -7.22
C GLY A 52 6.34 -0.23 -5.81
N LEU A 53 6.79 0.95 -5.36
CA LEU A 53 6.42 1.49 -4.05
C LEU A 53 5.08 2.24 -4.10
N VAL A 54 4.00 1.48 -4.28
CA VAL A 54 2.63 1.95 -4.10
C VAL A 54 1.96 1.04 -3.09
N ASP A 55 1.48 1.61 -1.99
CA ASP A 55 0.73 0.86 -1.00
C ASP A 55 -0.58 0.34 -1.65
N PRO A 56 -0.76 -0.98 -1.76
CA PRO A 56 -1.93 -1.54 -2.45
C PRO A 56 -3.24 -1.30 -1.69
N LEU A 57 -3.21 -1.05 -0.37
CA LEU A 57 -4.42 -0.85 0.43
C LEU A 57 -4.89 0.60 0.41
N SER A 58 -3.96 1.55 0.51
CA SER A 58 -4.28 2.98 0.57
C SER A 58 -4.16 3.68 -0.79
N GLY A 59 -3.48 3.06 -1.76
CA GLY A 59 -3.13 3.70 -3.04
C GLY A 59 -2.09 4.82 -2.90
N VAL A 60 -1.45 4.95 -1.74
CA VAL A 60 -0.46 6.00 -1.47
C VAL A 60 0.88 5.60 -2.06
N GLY A 61 1.32 6.33 -3.08
CA GLY A 61 2.68 6.24 -3.64
C GLY A 61 3.61 7.37 -3.20
N ILE A 62 3.06 8.54 -2.80
CA ILE A 62 3.86 9.74 -2.54
C ILE A 62 4.75 9.62 -1.30
N ILE A 63 4.22 9.08 -0.19
CA ILE A 63 5.01 8.91 1.03
C ILE A 63 6.15 7.90 0.79
N PRO A 64 5.88 6.69 0.24
CA PRO A 64 6.95 5.77 -0.14
C PRO A 64 7.96 6.34 -1.14
N ALA A 65 7.51 7.19 -2.08
CA ALA A 65 8.41 7.84 -3.04
C ALA A 65 9.35 8.85 -2.35
N MET A 66 8.81 9.69 -1.47
CA MET A 66 9.63 10.65 -0.71
C MET A 66 10.59 9.95 0.25
N ASP A 67 10.12 8.93 0.94
CA ASP A 67 10.91 8.15 1.89
C ASP A 67 12.04 7.38 1.18
N SER A 68 11.76 6.69 0.08
CA SER A 68 12.79 6.01 -0.72
C SER A 68 13.82 6.98 -1.32
N ALA A 69 13.39 8.17 -1.75
CA ALA A 69 14.32 9.21 -2.22
C ALA A 69 15.25 9.69 -1.10
N LYS A 70 14.73 9.88 0.11
CA LYS A 70 15.53 10.22 1.28
C LYS A 70 16.49 9.09 1.66
N ALA A 71 16.00 7.85 1.73
CA ALA A 71 16.81 6.68 2.02
C ALA A 71 17.95 6.53 1.00
N LEU A 72 17.71 6.78 -0.29
CA LEU A 72 18.78 6.76 -1.29
C LEU A 72 19.90 7.77 -0.97
N VAL A 73 19.57 8.95 -0.44
CA VAL A 73 20.58 9.93 0.00
C VAL A 73 21.36 9.39 1.20
N ASP A 74 20.68 8.80 2.18
CA ASP A 74 21.30 8.24 3.39
C ASP A 74 22.22 7.05 3.07
N TYR A 75 21.86 6.25 2.06
CA TYR A 75 22.59 5.06 1.60
C TYR A 75 23.38 5.32 0.29
N TRP A 76 23.72 6.56 -0.04
CA TRP A 76 24.29 6.92 -1.35
C TRP A 76 25.54 6.10 -1.74
N TYR A 77 26.36 5.75 -0.76
CA TYR A 77 27.58 4.95 -0.95
C TYR A 77 27.40 3.45 -0.66
N ASP A 78 26.19 3.02 -0.29
CA ASP A 78 25.83 1.63 0.03
C ASP A 78 24.49 1.25 -0.62
N LEU A 79 24.50 1.05 -1.95
CA LEU A 79 23.29 0.70 -2.71
C LEU A 79 22.71 -0.66 -2.30
N LYS A 80 23.52 -1.56 -1.72
CA LYS A 80 23.01 -2.82 -1.16
C LYS A 80 22.24 -2.56 0.14
N GLY A 81 22.74 -1.66 0.99
CA GLY A 81 22.02 -1.16 2.16
C GLY A 81 20.70 -0.50 1.79
N TYR A 82 20.67 0.30 0.71
CA TYR A 82 19.43 0.86 0.15
C TYR A 82 18.44 -0.24 -0.27
N GLU A 83 18.89 -1.25 -1.01
CA GLU A 83 18.03 -2.35 -1.45
C GLU A 83 17.44 -3.15 -0.27
N GLU A 84 18.25 -3.48 0.73
CA GLU A 84 17.77 -4.15 1.94
C GLU A 84 16.84 -3.25 2.76
N TYR A 85 17.09 -1.93 2.83
CA TYR A 85 16.16 -0.98 3.43
C TYR A 85 14.79 -1.03 2.75
N ILE A 86 14.75 -0.95 1.41
CA ILE A 86 13.49 -1.01 0.65
C ILE A 86 12.77 -2.34 0.92
N LYS A 87 13.50 -3.45 0.86
CA LYS A 87 12.96 -4.79 1.09
C LYS A 87 12.36 -4.94 2.48
N HIS A 88 13.05 -4.48 3.52
CA HIS A 88 12.55 -4.58 4.88
C HIS A 88 11.35 -3.66 5.11
N THR A 89 11.47 -2.38 4.79
CA THR A 89 10.46 -1.34 5.05
C THR A 89 9.17 -1.59 4.28
N TYR A 90 9.24 -2.07 3.03
CA TYR A 90 8.08 -2.20 2.14
C TYR A 90 7.64 -3.63 1.87
N SER A 91 8.18 -4.62 2.58
CA SER A 91 7.78 -6.04 2.46
C SER A 91 6.27 -6.27 2.65
N TYR A 92 5.60 -5.41 3.42
CA TYR A 92 4.16 -5.53 3.67
C TYR A 92 3.28 -5.19 2.46
N PHE A 93 3.79 -4.50 1.44
CA PHE A 93 3.03 -4.28 0.21
C PHE A 93 2.67 -5.62 -0.43
N SER A 94 3.56 -6.61 -0.38
CA SER A 94 3.27 -7.96 -0.84
C SER A 94 2.15 -8.61 -0.01
N ARG A 95 2.09 -8.36 1.31
CA ARG A 95 0.98 -8.83 2.17
C ARG A 95 -0.36 -8.17 1.79
N GLY A 96 -0.36 -6.85 1.59
CA GLY A 96 -1.55 -6.12 1.13
C GLY A 96 -2.04 -6.62 -0.23
N ALA A 97 -1.12 -6.86 -1.16
CA ALA A 97 -1.43 -7.45 -2.47
C ALA A 97 -2.07 -8.84 -2.35
N VAL A 98 -1.52 -9.70 -1.47
CA VAL A 98 -2.10 -11.03 -1.18
C VAL A 98 -3.49 -10.91 -0.58
N ALA A 99 -3.72 -9.97 0.34
CA ALA A 99 -5.03 -9.73 0.93
C ALA A 99 -6.08 -9.37 -0.14
N LEU A 100 -5.72 -8.51 -1.10
CA LEU A 100 -6.62 -8.09 -2.17
C LEU A 100 -6.93 -9.20 -3.17
N ARG A 101 -5.96 -10.10 -3.44
CA ARG A 101 -6.11 -11.22 -4.39
C ARG A 101 -6.74 -12.47 -3.77
N SER A 102 -6.73 -12.59 -2.45
CA SER A 102 -7.24 -13.78 -1.76
C SER A 102 -8.77 -13.83 -1.75
N ASN A 103 -9.31 -14.96 -2.19
CA ASN A 103 -10.73 -15.29 -2.04
C ASN A 103 -11.05 -15.91 -0.66
N ASN A 104 -10.03 -16.26 0.13
CA ASN A 104 -10.24 -16.84 1.45
C ASN A 104 -10.45 -15.71 2.48
N PRO A 105 -11.63 -15.66 3.16
CA PRO A 105 -11.98 -14.60 4.10
C PRO A 105 -10.99 -14.45 5.26
N VAL A 106 -10.48 -15.57 5.78
CA VAL A 106 -9.54 -15.59 6.91
C VAL A 106 -8.18 -15.04 6.48
N VAL A 107 -7.67 -15.51 5.34
CA VAL A 107 -6.40 -15.04 4.78
C VAL A 107 -6.46 -13.56 4.43
N LYS A 108 -7.60 -13.11 3.89
CA LYS A 108 -7.85 -11.71 3.56
C LYS A 108 -7.85 -10.85 4.82
N ALA A 109 -8.65 -11.19 5.84
CA ALA A 109 -8.72 -10.43 7.09
C ALA A 109 -7.37 -10.36 7.80
N PHE A 110 -6.67 -11.49 7.92
CA PHE A 110 -5.37 -11.56 8.59
C PHE A 110 -4.31 -10.68 7.90
N ASN A 111 -4.16 -10.79 6.58
CA ASN A 111 -3.18 -9.99 5.85
C ASN A 111 -3.56 -8.51 5.79
N LEU A 112 -4.86 -8.19 5.73
CA LEU A 112 -5.34 -6.80 5.75
C LEU A 112 -5.02 -6.13 7.09
N ILE A 113 -5.24 -6.82 8.21
CA ILE A 113 -4.88 -6.35 9.55
C ILE A 113 -3.41 -5.97 9.62
N LEU A 114 -2.52 -6.90 9.23
CA LEU A 114 -1.08 -6.69 9.34
C LEU A 114 -0.60 -5.56 8.41
N ALA A 115 -1.07 -5.56 7.16
CA ALA A 115 -0.69 -4.53 6.20
C ALA A 115 -1.25 -3.14 6.57
N CYS A 116 -2.47 -3.04 7.11
CA CYS A 116 -3.00 -1.77 7.61
C CYS A 116 -2.20 -1.23 8.80
N ARG A 117 -1.74 -2.09 9.70
CA ARG A 117 -0.88 -1.69 10.82
C ARG A 117 0.43 -1.10 10.31
N GLU A 118 1.13 -1.79 9.43
CA GLU A 118 2.42 -1.30 8.92
C GLU A 118 2.27 -0.05 8.06
N SER A 119 1.22 0.02 7.23
CA SER A 119 0.86 1.24 6.49
C SER A 119 0.66 2.41 7.45
N SER A 120 -0.08 2.21 8.54
CA SER A 120 -0.34 3.25 9.54
C SER A 120 0.91 3.76 10.24
N GLU A 121 1.84 2.86 10.59
CA GLU A 121 3.12 3.20 11.20
C GLU A 121 3.96 4.07 10.24
N LEU A 122 3.94 3.75 8.94
CA LEU A 122 4.68 4.49 7.90
C LEU A 122 4.12 5.90 7.65
N VAL A 123 2.79 6.08 7.72
CA VAL A 123 2.14 7.40 7.56
C VAL A 123 2.06 8.20 8.87
N GLY A 124 2.54 7.65 9.99
CA GLY A 124 2.52 8.29 11.30
C GLY A 124 1.15 8.29 12.01
N PHE A 125 0.23 7.41 11.60
CA PHE A 125 -1.06 7.22 12.28
C PHE A 125 -1.00 6.02 13.24
N THR A 126 -1.34 6.22 14.50
CA THR A 126 -1.53 5.11 15.45
C THR A 126 -2.96 4.60 15.37
N VAL A 127 -3.23 3.58 14.54
CA VAL A 127 -4.54 2.89 14.60
C VAL A 127 -4.53 1.89 15.74
N GLY A 128 -5.28 2.19 16.80
CA GLY A 128 -5.53 1.23 17.87
C GLY A 128 -6.25 -0.02 17.35
N ILE A 129 -6.06 -1.15 18.03
CA ILE A 129 -6.68 -2.46 17.71
C ILE A 129 -8.20 -2.36 17.50
N LEU A 130 -8.89 -1.51 18.27
CA LEU A 130 -10.33 -1.23 18.11
C LEU A 130 -10.69 -0.56 16.77
N GLY A 131 -9.85 0.34 16.27
CA GLY A 131 -10.03 0.97 14.96
C GLY A 131 -9.86 -0.04 13.83
N LEU A 132 -8.91 -0.97 13.99
CA LEU A 132 -8.66 -2.06 13.05
C LEU A 132 -9.84 -3.06 13.01
N ILE A 133 -10.36 -3.44 14.19
CA ILE A 133 -11.54 -4.32 14.31
C ILE A 133 -12.77 -3.67 13.68
N ASN A 134 -12.98 -2.36 13.89
CA ASN A 134 -14.08 -1.64 13.24
C ASN A 134 -13.92 -1.56 11.73
N LEU A 135 -12.70 -1.42 11.21
CA LEU A 135 -12.41 -1.45 9.77
C LEU A 135 -12.74 -2.81 9.13
N ILE A 136 -12.39 -3.91 9.81
CA ILE A 136 -12.76 -5.26 9.38
C ILE A 136 -14.27 -5.45 9.48
N GLY A 137 -14.90 -4.98 10.56
CA GLY A 137 -16.34 -5.02 10.74
C GLY A 137 -17.09 -4.26 9.63
N LEU A 138 -16.53 -3.16 9.13
CA LEU A 138 -17.04 -2.42 7.99
C LEU A 138 -16.82 -3.14 6.66
N ALA A 139 -15.69 -3.84 6.50
CA ALA A 139 -15.37 -4.66 5.34
C ALA A 139 -16.20 -5.97 5.26
N TYR A 140 -16.72 -6.45 6.39
CA TYR A 140 -17.62 -7.62 6.47
C TYR A 140 -19.11 -7.25 6.54
N ARG A 141 -19.46 -6.00 6.87
CA ARG A 141 -20.84 -5.47 6.76
C ARG A 141 -21.16 -4.88 5.38
N SER A 142 -20.23 -4.95 4.43
CA SER A 142 -20.42 -4.55 3.02
C SER A 142 -20.63 -5.76 2.13
#